data_AF-A0A3D3S502-F1
#
_entry.id   AF-A0A3D3S502-F1
#
_cell.length_a   1.000
_cell.length_b   1.000
_cell.length_c   1.000
_cell.angle_alpha   90.00
_cell.angle_beta   90.00
_cell.angle_gamma   90.00
#
_symmetry.space_group_name_H-M   'P 1'
#
loop_
_entity.id
_entity.type
_entity.pdbx_description
1 polymer ?
#
loop_
_entity_poly.entity_id
_entity_poly.type
_entity_poly.pdbx_seq_one_letter_code
_entity_poly.pdbx_strand_id
1 'polypeptide(L)' 'MSVSDVLKKISEQNVKYVDVRFTDTRGKEQHVTIPADRADAEFFESGMMFDGSSIAGWKGIN' A
#
# COMPACT_ATOMS: atom_id res chain seq x y z
N MET A 1 -4.24 16.08 -5.37
CA MET A 1 -3.74 15.64 -4.05
C MET A 1 -2.35 15.11 -4.30
N SER A 2 -1.32 15.77 -3.77
CA SER A 2 0.09 15.37 -3.89
C SER A 2 0.50 14.46 -2.74
N VAL A 3 1.70 13.86 -2.83
CA VAL A 3 2.30 13.09 -1.71
C VAL A 3 2.37 13.94 -0.44
N SER A 4 2.74 15.22 -0.55
CA SER A 4 2.80 16.14 0.59
C SER A 4 1.43 16.33 1.26
N ASP A 5 0.35 16.39 0.49
CA ASP A 5 -1.01 16.51 1.03
C ASP A 5 -1.40 15.27 1.86
N VAL A 6 -1.02 14.08 1.40
CA VAL A 6 -1.29 12.82 2.08
C VAL A 6 -0.50 12.72 3.39
N LEU A 7 0.81 12.99 3.36
CA LEU A 7 1.66 12.96 4.56
C LEU A 7 1.19 13.96 5.61
N LYS A 8 0.81 15.18 5.18
CA LYS A 8 0.24 16.19 6.06
C LYS A 8 -1.04 15.68 6.72
N LYS A 9 -1.93 15.06 5.96
CA LYS A 9 -3.19 14.51 6.48
C LYS A 9 -2.96 13.37 7.48
N ILE A 10 -2.00 12.49 7.23
CA ILE A 10 -1.60 11.41 8.16
C ILE A 10 -1.18 12.00 9.51
N SER A 11 -0.33 13.04 9.48
CA SER A 11 0.15 13.73 10.68
C SER A 11 -0.98 14.48 11.41
N GLU A 12 -1.76 15.30 10.72
CA GLU A 12 -2.81 16.14 11.32
C GLU A 12 -3.91 15.31 11.98
N GLN A 13 -4.25 14.16 11.39
CA GLN A 13 -5.31 13.29 11.89
C GLN A 13 -4.80 12.21 12.83
N ASN A 14 -3.50 12.21 13.19
CA ASN A 14 -2.87 11.19 14.02
C ASN A 14 -3.17 9.75 13.53
N VAL A 15 -3.19 9.57 12.21
CA VAL A 15 -3.48 8.28 11.58
C VAL A 15 -2.47 7.25 12.07
N LYS A 16 -2.96 6.08 12.49
CA LYS A 16 -2.11 4.99 13.01
C LYS A 16 -1.78 3.94 11.96
N TYR A 17 -2.66 3.78 10.98
CA TYR A 17 -2.54 2.77 9.94
C TYR A 17 -2.96 3.33 8.59
N VAL A 18 -2.26 2.88 7.55
CA VAL A 18 -2.59 3.14 6.15
C VAL A 18 -2.96 1.81 5.51
N ASP A 19 -4.08 1.78 4.80
CA ASP A 19 -4.54 0.59 4.08
C ASP A 19 -4.21 0.74 2.60
N VAL A 20 -3.24 -0.06 2.13
CA VAL A 20 -2.81 -0.06 0.73
C VAL A 20 -3.68 -1.03 -0.02
N ARG A 21 -4.44 -0.54 -1.01
CA ARG A 21 -5.39 -1.34 -1.80
C ARG A 21 -4.94 -1.48 -3.23
N PHE A 22 -5.13 -2.67 -3.78
CA PHE A 22 -4.84 -2.99 -5.18
C PHE A 22 -5.81 -4.05 -5.68
N THR A 23 -5.86 -4.23 -6.99
CA THR A 23 -6.77 -5.19 -7.62
C THR A 23 -5.96 -6.25 -8.36
N ASP A 24 -6.29 -7.52 -8.14
CA ASP A 24 -5.70 -8.60 -8.93
C ASP A 24 -6.24 -8.62 -10.38
N THR A 25 -5.68 -9.48 -11.23
CA THR A 25 -6.08 -9.56 -12.65
C THR A 25 -7.52 -10.03 -12.85
N ARG A 26 -8.16 -10.59 -11.82
CA ARG A 26 -9.55 -11.05 -11.85
C ARG A 26 -10.54 -9.98 -11.38
N GLY A 27 -10.04 -8.80 -10.98
CA GLY A 27 -10.88 -7.72 -10.48
C GLY A 27 -11.17 -7.79 -8.97
N LYS A 28 -10.55 -8.71 -8.23
CA LYS A 28 -10.74 -8.78 -6.77
C LYS A 28 -9.85 -7.75 -6.08
N GLU A 29 -10.45 -6.93 -5.21
CA GLU A 29 -9.72 -6.03 -4.33
C GLU A 29 -8.96 -6.82 -3.26
N GLN A 30 -7.70 -6.47 -3.10
CA GLN A 30 -6.75 -6.98 -2.13
C GLN A 30 -6.22 -5.79 -1.33
N HIS A 31 -5.79 -6.03 -0.11
CA HIS A 31 -5.27 -4.95 0.73
C HIS A 31 -4.18 -5.42 1.68
N VAL A 32 -3.29 -4.48 2.03
CA VAL A 32 -2.27 -4.66 3.06
C VAL A 32 -2.30 -3.43 3.96
N THR A 33 -2.55 -3.66 5.25
CA THR A 33 -2.54 -2.60 6.26
C THR A 33 -1.13 -2.46 6.84
N ILE A 34 -0.62 -1.24 6.87
CA ILE A 34 0.73 -0.91 7.34
C ILE A 34 0.65 0.16 8.43
N PRO A 35 1.60 0.20 9.38
CA PRO A 35 1.77 1.33 10.27
C PRO A 35 1.94 2.64 9.48
N ALA A 36 1.32 3.72 9.95
CA ALA A 36 1.30 4.99 9.20
C ALA A 36 2.68 5.63 8.99
N ASP A 37 3.65 5.33 9.84
CA ASP A 37 5.04 5.77 9.72
C ASP A 37 5.80 5.10 8.56
N ARG A 38 5.27 3.99 8.01
CA ARG A 38 5.81 3.31 6.82
C ARG A 38 5.35 3.94 5.51
N ALA A 39 4.37 4.84 5.54
CA ALA A 39 3.88 5.56 4.37
C ALA A 39 4.59 6.92 4.22
N ASP A 40 5.92 6.89 4.06
CA ASP A 40 6.78 8.06 3.87
C ASP A 40 6.97 8.44 2.40
N ALA A 41 7.81 9.44 2.10
CA ALA A 41 8.05 9.88 0.72
C ALA A 41 8.65 8.76 -0.16
N GLU A 42 9.56 7.94 0.40
CA GLU A 42 10.20 6.84 -0.33
C GLU A 42 9.19 5.74 -0.68
N PHE A 43 8.22 5.47 0.21
CA PHE A 43 7.12 4.55 -0.07
C PHE A 43 6.32 4.95 -1.33
N PHE A 44 6.08 6.24 -1.56
CA PHE A 44 5.34 6.71 -2.74
C PHE A 44 6.18 6.70 -4.02
N GLU A 45 7.52 6.66 -3.93
CA GLU A 45 8.42 6.60 -5.08
C GLU A 45 8.80 5.16 -5.45
N SER A 46 9.16 4.35 -4.46
CA SER A 46 9.71 2.99 -4.64
C SER A 46 8.69 1.88 -4.36
N GLY A 47 7.59 2.19 -3.70
CA GLY A 47 6.57 1.23 -3.30
C GLY A 47 6.99 0.34 -2.13
N MET A 48 6.16 -0.67 -1.85
CA MET A 48 6.40 -1.67 -0.82
C MET A 48 6.42 -3.06 -1.43
N MET A 49 7.35 -3.89 -0.95
CA MET A 49 7.45 -5.29 -1.34
C MET A 49 6.37 -6.13 -0.64
N PHE A 50 5.72 -7.03 -1.39
CA PHE A 50 4.83 -8.05 -0.85
C PHE A 50 4.91 -9.34 -1.66
N ASP A 51 4.37 -10.44 -1.11
CA ASP A 51 4.39 -11.74 -1.77
C ASP A 51 3.29 -11.84 -2.85
N GLY A 52 3.70 -11.70 -4.11
CA GLY A 52 2.83 -11.88 -5.27
C GLY A 52 2.44 -13.33 -5.59
N SER A 53 3.05 -14.33 -4.94
CA SER A 53 2.69 -15.74 -5.18
C SER A 53 1.34 -16.13 -4.59
N SER A 54 0.90 -15.36 -3.59
CA SER A 54 -0.41 -15.48 -2.96
C SER A 54 -1.53 -14.75 -3.73
N ILE A 55 -1.21 -14.07 -4.84
CA ILE A 55 -2.18 -13.34 -5.66
C ILE A 55 -2.55 -14.13 -6.91
N ALA A 56 -3.85 -14.38 -7.07
CA ALA A 56 -4.37 -15.16 -8.19
C ALA A 56 -3.99 -14.52 -9.54
N GLY A 57 -3.31 -15.29 -10.39
CA GLY A 57 -2.93 -14.86 -11.74
C GLY A 57 -1.67 -14.00 -11.80
N TRP A 58 -0.89 -13.91 -10.71
CA TRP A 58 0.38 -13.18 -10.69
C TRP A 58 1.57 -14.15 -10.74
N LYS A 59 2.20 -14.47 -9.60
CA LYS A 59 3.40 -15.32 -9.54
C LYS A 59 3.01 -16.74 -9.12
N GLY A 60 3.62 -17.76 -9.73
CA GLY A 60 3.47 -19.15 -9.28
C GLY A 60 4.29 -19.44 -8.01
N ILE A 61 3.89 -20.48 -7.28
CA ILE A 61 4.75 -21.14 -6.29
C ILE A 61 5.53 -22.22 -7.06
N ASN A 62 6.85 -22.15 -7.03
CA ASN A 62 7.74 -23.17 -7.62
C ASN A 62 7.83 -24.40 -6.73
#